data_AF-A0A5C4K8E1-F1
#
_entry.id   AF-A0A5C4K8E1-F1
#
_cell.length_a   1.000
_cell.length_b   1.000
_cell.length_c   1.000
_cell.angle_alpha   90.00
_cell.angle_beta   90.00
_cell.angle_gamma   90.00
#
_symmetry.space_group_name_H-M   'P 1'
#
loop_
_entity.id
_entity.type
_entity.pdbx_description
1 polymer ?
#
loop_
_entity_poly.entity_id
_entity_poly.type
_entity_poly.pdbx_seq_one_letter_code
_entity_poly.pdbx_strand_id
1 'polypeptide(L)'
;MSAEQMFQSVPSDPDPWMASDTPAEIRQFAIESLRWQAQEIIDEVLCSKAPGEELARARLRRCVARHPGEPEQALLEQLMYRGHLPL
;
A
#
# COMPACT_ATOMS: atom_id res chain seq x y z
N MET A 1 -34.24 -11.30 -28.78
CA MET A 1 -33.82 -11.12 -27.38
C MET A 1 -32.41 -11.71 -27.29
N SER A 2 -31.36 -10.88 -27.38
CA SER A 2 -29.96 -11.29 -27.56
C SER A 2 -29.29 -11.64 -26.24
N ALA A 3 -28.54 -12.74 -26.19
CA ALA A 3 -27.91 -13.32 -25.01
C ALA A 3 -26.55 -12.66 -24.65
N GLU A 4 -26.48 -11.32 -24.68
CA GLU A 4 -25.22 -10.57 -24.61
C GLU A 4 -25.09 -9.68 -23.36
N GLN A 5 -25.99 -9.80 -22.37
CA GLN A 5 -26.01 -8.94 -21.17
C GLN A 5 -25.69 -9.69 -19.87
N MET A 6 -24.84 -10.74 -19.92
CA MET A 6 -24.47 -11.53 -18.73
C MET A 6 -22.99 -11.46 -18.34
N PHE A 7 -22.25 -10.48 -18.84
CA PHE A 7 -21.03 -10.03 -18.17
C PHE A 7 -21.40 -8.84 -17.27
N GLN A 8 -22.22 -9.12 -16.25
CA GLN A 8 -22.24 -8.25 -15.08
C GLN A 8 -20.82 -8.29 -14.52
N SER A 9 -20.06 -7.23 -14.81
CA SER A 9 -18.76 -6.97 -14.20
C SER A 9 -18.90 -7.27 -12.72
N VAL A 10 -18.23 -8.33 -12.26
CA VAL A 10 -18.12 -8.65 -10.84
C VAL A 10 -17.69 -7.36 -10.17
N PRO A 11 -18.49 -6.80 -9.24
CA PRO A 11 -18.06 -5.63 -8.48
C PRO A 11 -16.73 -6.02 -7.84
N SER A 12 -15.66 -5.30 -8.19
CA SER A 12 -14.39 -5.40 -7.47
C SER A 12 -14.74 -5.30 -5.99
N ASP A 13 -14.41 -6.37 -5.27
CA ASP A 13 -14.74 -6.60 -3.87
C ASP A 13 -14.70 -5.27 -3.10
N PRO A 14 -15.75 -4.86 -2.37
CA PRO A 14 -15.66 -3.65 -1.56
C PRO A 14 -14.46 -3.85 -0.64
N ASP A 15 -13.50 -2.92 -0.74
CA ASP A 15 -12.30 -2.90 0.08
C ASP A 15 -12.68 -3.34 1.50
N PRO A 16 -12.14 -4.45 2.04
CA PRO A 16 -12.63 -5.09 3.27
C PRO A 16 -12.61 -4.17 4.49
N TRP A 17 -11.99 -3.00 4.36
CA TRP A 17 -11.89 -1.96 5.38
C TRP A 17 -12.91 -0.81 5.22
N MET A 18 -13.65 -0.75 4.11
CA MET A 18 -14.62 0.31 3.81
C MET A 18 -15.97 -0.26 3.40
N ALA A 19 -17.01 0.08 4.16
CA ALA A 19 -18.37 -0.32 3.83
C ALA A 19 -18.78 0.24 2.46
N SER A 20 -19.56 -0.53 1.70
CA SER A 20 -19.95 -0.18 0.32
C SER A 20 -20.77 1.11 0.20
N ASP A 21 -21.37 1.54 1.31
CA ASP A 21 -22.12 2.78 1.48
C ASP A 21 -21.24 3.99 1.85
N THR A 22 -19.93 3.80 2.06
CA THR A 22 -19.03 4.91 2.37
C THR A 22 -19.04 5.94 1.24
N PRO A 23 -19.24 7.24 1.52
CA PRO A 23 -19.17 8.28 0.50
C PRO A 23 -17.85 8.26 -0.28
N ALA A 24 -17.92 8.53 -1.60
CA ALA A 24 -16.75 8.52 -2.48
C ALA A 24 -15.65 9.49 -2.02
N GLU A 25 -16.05 10.65 -1.50
CA GLU A 25 -15.17 11.67 -0.95
C GLU A 25 -14.36 11.14 0.25
N ILE A 26 -15.00 10.36 1.13
CA ILE A 26 -14.34 9.76 2.29
C ILE A 26 -13.35 8.67 1.85
N ARG A 27 -13.72 7.86 0.85
CA ARG A 27 -12.78 6.88 0.26
C ARG A 27 -11.57 7.55 -0.35
N GLN A 28 -11.78 8.60 -1.13
CA GLN A 28 -10.67 9.34 -1.75
C GLN A 28 -9.77 9.97 -0.70
N PHE A 29 -10.36 10.61 0.32
CA PHE A 29 -9.61 11.18 1.43
C PHE A 29 -8.76 10.12 2.16
N ALA A 30 -9.32 8.92 2.39
CA ALA A 30 -8.60 7.84 3.04
C ALA A 30 -7.40 7.36 2.20
N ILE A 31 -7.56 7.22 0.88
CA ILE A 31 -6.49 6.83 -0.04
C ILE A 31 -5.38 7.89 -0.06
N GLU A 32 -5.74 9.18 -0.17
CA GLU A 32 -4.77 10.28 -0.16
C GLU A 32 -4.03 10.37 1.18
N SER A 33 -4.76 10.21 2.28
CA SER A 33 -4.19 10.18 3.63
C SER A 33 -3.23 9.01 3.80
N LEU A 34 -3.58 7.82 3.31
CA LEU A 34 -2.72 6.64 3.36
C LEU A 34 -1.43 6.85 2.58
N ARG A 35 -1.52 7.41 1.37
CA ARG A 35 -0.34 7.72 0.55
C ARG A 35 0.60 8.68 1.28
N TRP A 36 0.04 9.73 1.88
CA TRP A 36 0.83 10.72 2.63
C TRP A 36 1.49 10.09 3.86
N GLN A 37 0.73 9.31 4.64
CA GLN A 37 1.25 8.59 5.81
C GLN A 37 2.34 7.59 5.43
N ALA A 38 2.16 6.84 4.34
CA ALA A 38 3.16 5.90 3.87
C ALA A 38 4.46 6.61 3.49
N GLN A 39 4.36 7.78 2.85
CA GLN A 39 5.51 8.61 2.52
C GLN A 39 6.23 9.11 3.79
N GLU A 40 5.50 9.61 4.78
CA GLU A 40 6.10 10.04 6.05
C GLU A 40 6.87 8.92 6.76
N ILE A 41 6.27 7.73 6.87
CA ILE A 41 6.93 6.56 7.48
C ILE A 41 8.19 6.20 6.71
N ILE A 42 8.14 6.21 5.38
CA ILE A 42 9.30 5.93 4.53
C ILE A 42 10.41 6.94 4.82
N ASP A 43 10.08 8.22 4.85
CA ASP A 43 11.06 9.28 5.07
C ASP A 43 11.68 9.21 6.47
N GLU A 44 10.88 8.92 7.49
CA GLU A 44 11.37 8.70 8.86
C GLU A 44 12.37 7.54 8.92
N VAL A 45 12.01 6.38 8.35
CA VAL A 45 12.87 5.19 8.33
C VAL A 45 14.15 5.45 7.53
N LEU A 46 14.07 6.14 6.39
CA LEU A 46 15.24 6.43 5.57
C LEU A 46 16.16 7.48 6.19
N CYS A 47 15.62 8.40 7.02
CA CYS A 47 16.37 9.39 7.78
C CYS A 47 16.96 8.84 9.10
N SER A 48 16.43 7.72 9.61
CA SER A 48 16.96 7.04 10.81
C SER A 48 18.46 6.75 10.67
N LYS A 49 19.20 7.01 11.75
CA LYS A 49 20.63 6.70 11.88
C LYS A 49 20.89 5.55 12.86
N ALA A 50 19.85 4.79 13.22
CA ALA A 50 19.98 3.68 14.15
C ALA A 50 20.95 2.61 13.57
N PRO A 51 22.02 2.27 14.31
CA PRO A 51 22.90 1.18 13.92
C PRO A 51 22.15 -0.15 14.07
N GLY A 52 22.09 -0.95 13.00
CA GLY A 52 21.32 -2.21 12.95
C GLY A 52 20.14 -2.18 11.97
N GLU A 53 19.74 -1.00 11.49
CA GLU A 53 18.67 -0.84 10.51
C GLU A 53 19.18 -0.64 9.08
N GLU A 54 20.51 -0.67 8.84
CA GLU A 54 21.11 -0.42 7.51
C GLU A 54 20.50 -1.31 6.41
N LEU A 55 20.34 -2.61 6.71
CA LEU A 55 19.78 -3.57 5.77
C LEU A 55 18.30 -3.28 5.49
N ALA A 56 17.54 -2.91 6.52
CA ALA A 56 16.15 -2.52 6.37
C ALA A 56 16.02 -1.26 5.50
N ARG A 57 16.84 -0.23 5.73
CA ARG A 57 16.88 0.99 4.91
C ARG A 57 17.28 0.69 3.46
N ALA A 58 18.29 -0.16 3.24
CA ALA A 58 18.71 -0.54 1.90
C ALA A 58 17.61 -1.27 1.12
N ARG A 59 16.85 -2.15 1.80
CA ARG A 59 15.68 -2.81 1.23
C ARG A 59 14.56 -1.83 0.93
N LEU A 60 14.26 -0.94 1.87
CA LEU A 60 13.21 0.07 1.67
C LEU A 60 13.49 0.95 0.45
N ARG A 61 14.74 1.41 0.26
CA ARG A 61 15.14 2.15 -0.95
C ARG A 61 14.87 1.37 -2.24
N ARG A 62 15.07 0.05 -2.22
CA ARG A 62 14.77 -0.82 -3.37
C ARG A 62 13.27 -0.97 -3.60
N CYS A 63 12.46 -1.05 -2.55
CA CYS A 63 11.00 -1.05 -2.70
C CYS A 63 10.52 0.29 -3.28
N VAL A 64 10.98 1.42 -2.76
CA VAL A 64 10.63 2.76 -3.28
C VAL A 64 11.02 2.91 -4.76
N ALA A 65 12.21 2.43 -5.15
CA ALA A 65 12.63 2.48 -6.55
C ALA A 65 11.78 1.60 -7.49
N ARG A 66 11.09 0.58 -6.97
CA ARG A 66 10.21 -0.30 -7.76
C ARG A 66 8.78 0.20 -7.86
N HIS A 67 8.33 1.04 -6.92
CA HIS A 67 6.98 1.61 -6.87
C HIS A 67 7.02 3.14 -6.91
N PRO A 68 7.44 3.74 -8.04
CA PRO A 68 7.55 5.20 -8.17
C PRO A 68 6.17 5.86 -8.11
N GLY A 69 5.97 6.76 -7.16
CA GLY A 69 4.69 7.46 -6.95
C GLY A 69 3.66 6.69 -6.14
N GLU A 70 4.00 5.49 -5.67
CA GLU A 70 3.13 4.59 -4.89
C GLU A 70 3.82 4.19 -3.57
N PRO A 71 4.07 5.15 -2.65
CA PRO A 71 4.73 4.88 -1.38
C PRO A 71 3.98 3.83 -0.53
N GLU A 72 2.65 3.79 -0.62
CA GLU A 72 1.80 2.79 0.01
C GLU A 72 2.18 1.35 -0.38
N GLN A 73 2.47 1.11 -1.67
CA GLN A 73 2.88 -0.19 -2.18
C GLN A 73 4.32 -0.52 -1.80
N ALA A 74 5.23 0.46 -1.86
CA ALA A 74 6.61 0.30 -1.43
C ALA A 74 6.69 -0.10 0.06
N LEU A 75 5.91 0.57 0.91
CA LEU A 75 5.85 0.30 2.34
C LEU A 75 5.22 -1.06 2.62
N LEU A 76 4.10 -1.38 1.96
CA LEU A 76 3.46 -2.70 2.09
C LEU A 76 4.43 -3.82 1.74
N GLU A 77 5.15 -3.72 0.62
CA GLU A 77 6.12 -4.74 0.22
C GLU A 77 7.25 -4.90 1.25
N GLN A 78 7.78 -3.80 1.78
CA GLN A 78 8.77 -3.84 2.86
C GLN A 78 8.22 -4.52 4.12
N LEU A 79 6.97 -4.24 4.51
CA LEU A 79 6.34 -4.85 5.68
C LEU A 79 6.09 -6.35 5.49
N MET A 80 5.65 -6.75 4.30
CA MET A 80 5.45 -8.17 3.96
C MET A 80 6.75 -8.97 3.95
N TYR A 81 7.91 -8.31 3.83
CA TYR A 81 9.21 -8.95 3.96
C TYR A 81 9.42 -9.59 5.36
N ARG A 82 8.66 -9.18 6.41
CA ARG A 82 8.76 -9.74 7.77
C ARG A 82 8.24 -11.18 7.96
N GLY A 83 7.99 -11.94 6.90
CA GLY A 83 7.48 -13.33 6.98
C GLY A 83 8.53 -14.44 7.00
N HIS A 84 9.83 -14.16 6.78
CA HIS A 84 10.87 -15.18 6.74
C HIS A 84 12.01 -14.83 7.71
N LEU A 85 11.80 -15.09 8.99
CA LEU A 85 12.87 -15.38 9.94
C LEU A 85 12.64 -16.81 10.43
N PRO A 86 13.55 -17.77 10.16
CA PRO A 86 13.54 -19.01 10.94
C PRO A 86 13.92 -18.63 12.37
N LEU A 87 13.10 -19.07 13.33
CA LEU A 87 13.42 -19.07 14.76
C LEU A 87 14.70 -19.87 15.04
#